data_AF-A0A3P3EC87-F1
#
_entry.id   AF-A0A3P3EC87-F1
#
_cell.length_a   1.000
_cell.length_b   1.000
_cell.length_c   1.000
_cell.angle_alpha   90.00
_cell.angle_beta   90.00
_cell.angle_gamma   90.00
#
_symmetry.space_group_name_H-M   'P 1'
#
loop_
_entity.id
_entity.type
_entity.pdbx_description
1 polymer ?
#
loop_
_entity_poly.entity_id
_entity_poly.type
_entity_poly.pdbx_seq_one_letter_code
_entity_poly.pdbx_strand_id
1 'polypeptide(L)'
;GRWIGGAIVGGGIAVMHYTGMAAFEIAGRVVWDVPLVAASIILGALFGTAALPVALYANMVKWKALGALVLTVAICSHHFTAMGAAAIMPDPRIVVSATALPADWMAAGVALVSIVIILLAIIGVALDMRDLRRAGEIARMQELVDAAVEGLIVCNETEIVAANRSFAELACVDGSQPVGRPLTSFFLKAFRGELTGTAQTPLEVELCVTNGS
;
A
#
# COMPACT_ATOMS: atom_id res chain seq x y z
N GLY A 1 -11.83 -6.43 -0.59
CA GLY A 1 -11.93 -5.22 0.26
C GLY A 1 -11.12 -5.38 1.54
N ARG A 2 -10.68 -4.28 2.17
CA ARG A 2 -9.83 -4.29 3.40
C ARG A 2 -10.35 -5.17 4.54
N TRP A 3 -11.67 -5.22 4.75
CA TRP A 3 -12.32 -6.07 5.75
C TRP A 3 -12.18 -7.56 5.45
N ILE A 4 -12.39 -7.96 4.19
CA ILE A 4 -12.24 -9.36 3.75
C ILE A 4 -10.79 -9.80 3.92
N GLY A 5 -9.83 -8.94 3.57
CA GLY A 5 -8.41 -9.21 3.80
C GLY A 5 -8.11 -9.46 5.28
N GLY A 6 -8.66 -8.64 6.17
CA GLY A 6 -8.48 -8.81 7.61
C GLY A 6 -9.13 -10.11 8.14
N ALA A 7 -10.30 -10.47 7.63
CA ALA A 7 -10.96 -11.73 7.99
C ALA A 7 -10.14 -12.95 7.56
N ILE A 8 -9.54 -12.92 6.36
CA ILE A 8 -8.62 -13.96 5.88
C ILE A 8 -7.41 -14.08 6.82
N VAL A 9 -6.82 -12.96 7.22
CA VAL A 9 -5.70 -12.96 8.19
C VAL A 9 -6.12 -13.56 9.52
N GLY A 10 -7.29 -13.17 10.05
CA GLY A 10 -7.84 -13.75 11.28
C GLY A 10 -8.06 -15.27 11.19
N GLY A 11 -8.59 -15.74 10.06
CA GLY A 11 -8.72 -17.18 9.78
C GLY A 11 -7.37 -17.88 9.70
N GLY A 12 -6.36 -17.25 9.07
CA GLY A 12 -4.99 -17.76 9.01
C GLY A 12 -4.35 -17.94 10.39
N ILE A 13 -4.59 -17.01 11.32
CA ILE A 13 -4.12 -17.12 12.72
C ILE A 13 -4.68 -18.39 13.37
N ALA A 14 -5.99 -18.63 13.22
CA ALA A 14 -6.64 -19.82 13.77
C ALA A 14 -6.12 -21.11 13.14
N VAL A 15 -6.01 -21.16 11.81
CA VAL A 15 -5.48 -22.34 11.10
C VAL A 15 -4.06 -22.63 11.53
N MET A 16 -3.18 -21.62 11.58
CA MET A 16 -1.80 -21.79 12.02
C MET A 16 -1.74 -22.37 13.43
N HIS A 17 -2.52 -21.81 14.37
CA HIS A 17 -2.48 -22.24 15.77
C HIS A 17 -2.96 -23.68 15.96
N TYR A 18 -4.15 -24.01 15.45
CA TYR A 18 -4.73 -25.34 15.65
C TYR A 18 -4.02 -26.43 14.84
N THR A 19 -3.48 -26.10 13.66
CA THR A 19 -2.63 -27.04 12.91
C THR A 19 -1.32 -27.30 13.66
N GLY A 20 -0.73 -26.26 14.25
CA GLY A 20 0.46 -26.40 15.10
C GLY A 20 0.19 -27.28 16.32
N MET A 21 -0.95 -27.08 16.99
CA MET A 21 -1.37 -27.92 18.13
C MET A 21 -1.70 -29.37 17.72
N ALA A 22 -2.24 -29.58 16.52
CA ALA A 22 -2.50 -30.93 15.99
C ALA A 22 -1.20 -31.69 15.66
N ALA A 23 -0.13 -30.97 15.29
CA ALA A 23 1.19 -31.54 15.07
C ALA A 23 2.00 -31.73 16.37
N PHE A 24 1.55 -31.17 17.48
CA PHE A 24 2.26 -31.23 18.76
C PHE A 24 1.99 -32.58 19.46
N GLU A 25 3.02 -33.41 19.56
CA GLU A 25 2.95 -34.69 20.27
C GLU A 25 3.35 -34.54 21.74
N ILE A 26 2.52 -35.09 22.64
CA ILE A 26 2.76 -35.11 24.08
C ILE A 26 2.45 -36.49 24.68
N ALA A 27 3.06 -36.81 25.81
CA ALA A 27 2.75 -38.02 26.60
C ALA A 27 1.42 -37.88 27.37
N GLY A 28 0.33 -37.64 26.64
CA GLY A 28 -0.97 -37.32 27.20
C GLY A 28 -2.02 -37.03 26.14
N ARG A 29 -3.26 -36.85 26.56
CA ARG A 29 -4.36 -36.46 25.69
C ARG A 29 -4.66 -34.99 25.87
N VAL A 30 -4.76 -34.27 24.75
CA VAL A 30 -5.28 -32.90 24.76
C VAL A 30 -6.80 -32.96 24.71
N VAL A 31 -7.45 -32.45 25.74
CA VAL A 31 -8.91 -32.29 25.83
C VAL A 31 -9.23 -30.83 25.58
N TRP A 32 -10.23 -30.57 24.73
CA TRP A 32 -10.58 -29.23 24.29
C TRP A 32 -11.90 -28.78 24.91
N ASP A 33 -11.90 -27.57 25.48
CA ASP A 33 -13.12 -26.82 25.77
C ASP A 33 -13.63 -26.16 24.47
N VAL A 34 -14.66 -26.75 23.87
CA VAL A 34 -15.22 -26.31 22.59
C VAL A 34 -15.71 -24.85 22.62
N PRO A 35 -16.42 -24.39 23.66
CA PRO A 35 -16.74 -22.96 23.83
C PRO A 35 -15.52 -22.04 23.77
N LEU A 36 -14.43 -22.35 24.48
CA LEU A 36 -13.22 -21.52 24.46
C LEU A 36 -12.50 -21.57 23.11
N VAL A 37 -12.52 -22.71 22.41
CA VAL A 37 -12.02 -22.83 21.03
C VAL A 37 -12.81 -21.91 20.09
N ALA A 38 -14.14 -21.93 20.17
CA ALA A 38 -14.96 -21.02 19.35
C ALA A 38 -14.68 -19.55 19.70
N ALA A 39 -14.55 -19.22 20.99
CA ALA A 39 -14.24 -17.87 21.45
C ALA A 39 -12.88 -17.38 20.93
N SER A 40 -11.85 -18.23 20.95
CA SER A 40 -10.52 -17.85 20.44
C SER A 40 -10.56 -17.51 18.95
N ILE A 41 -11.29 -18.29 18.15
CA ILE A 41 -11.45 -18.10 16.70
C ILE A 41 -12.20 -16.79 16.44
N ILE A 42 -13.28 -16.54 17.17
CA ILE A 42 -14.07 -15.32 17.06
C ILE A 42 -13.22 -14.09 17.40
N LEU A 43 -12.46 -14.13 18.50
CA LEU A 43 -11.59 -13.01 18.90
C LEU A 43 -10.51 -12.74 17.84
N GLY A 44 -9.83 -13.79 17.38
CA GLY A 44 -8.82 -13.69 16.32
C GLY A 44 -9.39 -13.12 15.02
N ALA A 45 -10.57 -13.61 14.60
CA ALA A 45 -11.26 -13.13 13.42
C ALA A 45 -11.73 -11.68 13.55
N LEU A 46 -12.30 -11.30 14.70
CA LEU A 46 -12.82 -9.96 14.95
C LEU A 46 -11.70 -8.92 14.90
N PHE A 47 -10.63 -9.13 15.68
CA PHE A 47 -9.50 -8.20 15.71
C PHE A 47 -8.68 -8.26 14.42
N GLY A 48 -8.51 -9.42 13.81
CA GLY A 48 -7.85 -9.56 12.49
C GLY A 48 -8.60 -8.79 11.39
N THR A 49 -9.93 -8.87 11.39
CA THR A 49 -10.81 -8.13 10.47
C THR A 49 -10.68 -6.62 10.66
N ALA A 50 -10.50 -6.15 11.89
CA ALA A 50 -10.30 -4.72 12.20
C ALA A 50 -8.88 -4.22 11.89
N ALA A 51 -7.85 -5.09 11.99
CA ALA A 51 -6.45 -4.69 11.86
C ALA A 51 -6.10 -4.08 10.50
N LEU A 52 -6.53 -4.71 9.40
CA LEU A 52 -6.21 -4.24 8.05
C LEU A 52 -6.88 -2.90 7.69
N PRO A 53 -8.18 -2.70 7.94
CA PRO A 53 -8.83 -1.41 7.79
C PRO A 53 -8.14 -0.28 8.55
N VAL A 54 -7.68 -0.54 9.78
CA VAL A 54 -6.96 0.43 10.60
C VAL A 54 -5.57 0.72 10.02
N ALA A 55 -4.82 -0.32 9.64
CA ALA A 55 -3.50 -0.18 9.03
C ALA A 55 -3.52 0.64 7.74
N LEU A 56 -4.59 0.47 6.95
CA LEU A 56 -4.78 1.09 5.63
C LEU A 56 -5.67 2.32 5.66
N TYR A 57 -6.01 2.85 6.85
CA TYR A 57 -6.94 3.98 6.97
C TYR A 57 -6.39 5.25 6.31
N ALA A 58 -5.17 5.64 6.70
CA ALA A 58 -4.44 6.73 6.09
C ALA A 58 -2.96 6.39 6.04
N ASN A 59 -2.28 7.00 5.08
CA ASN A 59 -0.90 6.69 4.78
C ASN A 59 0.08 7.41 5.72
N MET A 60 -0.05 7.13 7.01
CA MET A 60 0.80 7.66 8.06
C MET A 60 1.32 6.51 8.91
N VAL A 61 2.56 6.63 9.38
CA VAL A 61 3.22 5.62 10.23
C VAL A 61 2.36 5.27 11.46
N LYS A 62 1.67 6.27 12.04
CA LYS A 62 0.77 6.06 13.19
C LYS A 62 -0.35 5.05 12.93
N TRP A 63 -0.95 5.05 11.73
CA TRP A 63 -2.05 4.13 11.38
C TRP A 63 -1.54 2.73 11.11
N LYS A 64 -0.38 2.61 10.46
CA LYS A 64 0.33 1.34 10.28
C LYS A 64 0.70 0.72 11.63
N ALA A 65 1.25 1.52 12.55
CA ALA A 65 1.59 1.09 13.90
C ALA A 65 0.34 0.67 14.70
N LEU A 66 -0.75 1.44 14.60
CA LEU A 66 -2.01 1.09 15.26
C LEU A 66 -2.62 -0.20 14.69
N GLY A 67 -2.60 -0.37 13.37
CA GLY A 67 -3.07 -1.60 12.73
C GLY A 67 -2.23 -2.82 13.11
N ALA A 68 -0.90 -2.65 13.21
CA ALA A 68 -0.01 -3.69 13.72
C ALA A 68 -0.31 -4.03 15.19
N LEU A 69 -0.58 -3.03 16.03
CA LEU A 69 -0.99 -3.25 17.43
C LEU A 69 -2.30 -4.05 17.51
N VAL A 70 -3.31 -3.68 16.72
CA VAL A 70 -4.59 -4.41 16.66
C VAL A 70 -4.38 -5.85 16.18
N LEU A 71 -3.49 -6.08 15.20
CA LEU A 71 -3.12 -7.42 14.75
C LEU A 71 -2.43 -8.22 15.86
N THR A 72 -1.52 -7.59 16.61
CA THR A 72 -0.87 -8.23 17.77
C THR A 72 -1.89 -8.62 18.83
N VAL A 73 -2.87 -7.75 19.12
CA VAL A 73 -3.98 -8.09 20.02
C VAL A 73 -4.77 -9.28 19.47
N ALA A 74 -5.04 -9.34 18.16
CA ALA A 74 -5.71 -10.49 17.54
C ALA A 74 -4.96 -11.81 17.79
N ILE A 75 -3.64 -11.81 17.58
CA ILE A 75 -2.78 -12.98 17.78
C ILE A 75 -2.75 -13.37 19.26
N CYS A 76 -2.48 -12.42 20.15
CA CYS A 76 -2.38 -12.68 21.59
C CYS A 76 -3.71 -13.18 22.17
N SER A 77 -4.82 -12.51 21.86
CA SER A 77 -6.15 -12.92 22.33
C SER A 77 -6.50 -14.31 21.84
N HIS A 78 -6.28 -14.61 20.55
CA HIS A 78 -6.50 -15.96 20.03
C HIS A 78 -5.62 -16.98 20.75
N HIS A 79 -4.31 -16.72 20.84
CA HIS A 79 -3.35 -17.68 21.37
C HIS A 79 -3.61 -18.02 22.84
N PHE A 80 -3.76 -17.01 23.71
CA PHE A 80 -3.95 -17.29 25.13
C PHE A 80 -5.31 -17.92 25.42
N THR A 81 -6.38 -17.51 24.73
CA THR A 81 -7.68 -18.17 24.87
C THR A 81 -7.67 -19.61 24.37
N ALA A 82 -7.00 -19.87 23.24
CA ALA A 82 -6.87 -21.22 22.70
C ALA A 82 -6.00 -22.13 23.59
N MET A 83 -4.91 -21.60 24.15
CA MET A 83 -4.10 -22.33 25.16
C MET A 83 -4.90 -22.61 26.43
N GLY A 84 -5.75 -21.67 26.87
CA GLY A 84 -6.69 -21.89 27.98
C GLY A 84 -7.78 -22.91 27.68
N ALA A 85 -8.09 -23.14 26.39
CA ALA A 85 -9.04 -24.16 25.95
C ALA A 85 -8.47 -25.58 25.97
N ALA A 86 -7.13 -25.72 25.99
CA ALA A 86 -6.43 -26.99 25.94
C ALA A 86 -6.08 -27.48 27.34
N ALA A 87 -6.64 -28.62 27.75
CA ALA A 87 -6.26 -29.33 28.97
C ALA A 87 -5.45 -30.58 28.61
N ILE A 88 -4.22 -30.68 29.14
CA ILE A 88 -3.37 -31.85 28.96
C ILE A 88 -3.65 -32.83 30.10
N MET A 89 -4.18 -34.01 29.77
CA MET A 89 -4.30 -35.13 30.71
C MET A 89 -3.13 -36.08 30.50
N PRO A 90 -2.16 -36.16 31.44
CA PRO A 90 -1.04 -37.09 31.32
C PRO A 90 -1.53 -38.53 31.29
N ASP A 91 -1.07 -39.31 30.32
CA ASP A 91 -1.37 -40.73 30.21
C ASP A 91 -0.06 -41.50 30.00
N PRO A 92 0.46 -42.21 31.03
CA PRO A 92 1.72 -42.92 30.96
C PRO A 92 1.71 -44.11 29.99
N ARG A 93 0.55 -44.47 29.43
CA ARG A 93 0.43 -45.50 28.39
C ARG A 93 0.66 -44.94 26.98
N ILE A 94 0.62 -43.61 26.82
CA ILE A 94 0.92 -42.94 25.55
C ILE A 94 2.43 -42.76 25.46
N VAL A 95 3.06 -43.66 24.72
CA VAL A 95 4.48 -43.56 24.38
C VAL A 95 4.59 -42.61 23.19
N VAL A 96 5.24 -41.46 23.38
CA VAL A 96 5.54 -40.53 22.28
C VAL A 96 6.42 -41.25 21.27
N SER A 97 6.03 -41.25 19.99
CA SER A 97 6.76 -42.00 18.97
C SER A 97 8.17 -41.43 18.79
N ALA A 98 9.17 -42.29 18.53
CA ALA A 98 10.52 -41.82 18.18
C ALA A 98 10.57 -41.06 16.84
N THR A 99 9.51 -41.16 16.04
CA THR A 99 9.27 -40.39 14.80
C THR A 99 8.45 -39.12 15.02
N ALA A 100 8.04 -38.82 16.26
CA ALA A 100 7.47 -37.53 16.61
C ALA A 100 8.46 -36.44 16.22
N LEU A 101 7.99 -35.39 15.55
CA LEU A 101 8.85 -34.25 15.26
C LEU A 101 9.31 -33.66 16.61
N PRO A 102 10.63 -33.64 16.89
CA PRO A 102 11.12 -33.02 18.11
C PRO A 102 10.62 -31.59 18.18
N ALA A 103 10.26 -31.11 19.37
CA ALA A 103 9.75 -29.76 19.57
C ALA A 103 10.67 -28.69 18.94
N ASP A 104 11.98 -28.94 18.91
CA ASP A 104 12.98 -28.09 18.27
C ASP A 104 12.77 -27.92 16.76
N TRP A 105 12.36 -28.98 16.04
CA TRP A 105 12.05 -28.92 14.61
C TRP A 105 10.74 -28.19 14.33
N MET A 106 9.73 -28.38 15.18
CA MET A 106 8.50 -27.59 15.11
C MET A 106 8.78 -26.10 15.36
N ALA A 107 9.58 -25.79 16.38
CA ALA A 107 10.02 -24.43 16.67
C ALA A 107 10.80 -23.82 15.50
N ALA A 108 11.74 -24.57 14.91
CA ALA A 108 12.48 -24.13 13.72
C ALA A 108 11.58 -23.88 12.51
N GLY A 109 10.61 -24.77 12.26
CA GLY A 109 9.62 -24.60 11.19
C GLY A 109 8.74 -23.36 11.38
N VAL A 110 8.21 -23.16 12.58
CA VAL A 110 7.43 -21.95 12.92
C VAL A 110 8.27 -20.69 12.81
N ALA A 111 9.53 -20.72 13.27
CA ALA A 111 10.45 -19.60 13.14
C ALA A 111 10.73 -19.26 11.67
N LEU A 112 10.99 -20.27 10.83
CA LEU A 112 11.22 -20.08 9.40
C LEU A 112 9.99 -19.46 8.71
N VAL A 113 8.80 -20.01 8.96
CA VAL A 113 7.55 -19.46 8.40
C VAL A 113 7.32 -18.02 8.87
N SER A 114 7.58 -17.74 10.14
CA SER A 114 7.47 -16.39 10.71
C SER A 114 8.45 -15.42 10.05
N ILE A 115 9.70 -15.83 9.81
CA ILE A 115 10.69 -15.04 9.09
C ILE A 115 10.22 -14.74 7.66
N VAL A 116 9.70 -15.74 6.94
CA VAL A 116 9.16 -15.55 5.58
C VAL A 116 8.01 -14.56 5.59
N ILE A 117 7.07 -14.67 6.53
CA ILE A 117 5.95 -13.74 6.67
C ILE A 117 6.44 -12.32 6.97
N ILE A 118 7.41 -12.18 7.89
CA ILE A 118 8.02 -10.88 8.22
C ILE A 118 8.73 -10.29 7.00
N LEU A 119 9.48 -11.08 6.25
CA LEU A 119 10.16 -10.63 5.02
C LEU A 119 9.14 -10.15 3.98
N LEU A 120 8.07 -10.91 3.74
CA LEU A 120 7.00 -10.50 2.84
C LEU A 120 6.31 -9.21 3.30
N ALA A 121 6.08 -9.05 4.61
CA ALA A 121 5.53 -7.83 5.17
C ALA A 121 6.47 -6.63 4.99
N ILE A 122 7.78 -6.81 5.24
CA ILE A 122 8.81 -5.77 5.02
C ILE A 122 8.86 -5.38 3.54
N ILE A 123 8.83 -6.36 2.63
CA ILE A 123 8.80 -6.11 1.18
C ILE A 123 7.55 -5.31 0.84
N GLY A 124 6.38 -5.70 1.34
CA GLY A 124 5.13 -4.98 1.13
C GLY A 124 5.21 -3.52 1.61
N VAL A 125 5.75 -3.29 2.81
CA VAL A 125 5.97 -1.94 3.34
C VAL A 125 6.98 -1.15 2.49
N ALA A 126 8.05 -1.79 2.03
CA ALA A 126 9.06 -1.16 1.18
C ALA A 126 8.50 -0.76 -0.19
N LEU A 127 7.64 -1.59 -0.79
CA LEU A 127 6.93 -1.28 -2.03
C LEU A 127 5.97 -0.10 -1.83
N ASP A 128 5.17 -0.14 -0.77
CA ASP A 128 4.26 0.97 -0.44
C ASP A 128 5.02 2.29 -0.19
N MET A 129 6.15 2.25 0.53
CA MET A 129 7.01 3.44 0.69
C MET A 129 7.60 3.94 -0.64
N ARG A 130 7.93 3.04 -1.57
CA ARG A 130 8.46 3.41 -2.90
C ARG A 130 7.40 4.10 -3.74
N ASP A 131 6.16 3.61 -3.73
CA ASP A 131 5.08 4.20 -4.50
C ASP A 131 4.78 5.63 -4.02
N LEU A 132 4.89 5.88 -2.72
CA LEU A 132 4.73 7.21 -2.14
C LEU A 132 5.86 8.17 -2.48
N ARG A 133 7.10 7.67 -2.51
CA ARG A 133 8.25 8.48 -2.94
C ARG A 133 8.11 8.88 -4.40
N ARG A 134 7.71 7.92 -5.27
CA ARG A 134 7.45 8.18 -6.69
C ARG A 134 6.36 9.22 -6.89
N ALA A 135 5.26 9.13 -6.15
CA ALA A 135 4.18 10.12 -6.23
C ALA A 135 4.66 11.53 -5.84
N GLY A 136 5.50 11.64 -4.81
CA GLY A 136 6.09 12.93 -4.39
C GLY A 136 7.11 13.49 -5.40
N GLU A 137 7.94 12.64 -6.00
CA GLU A 137 8.90 13.05 -7.03
C GLU A 137 8.20 13.62 -8.27
N ILE A 138 7.13 12.97 -8.73
CA ILE A 138 6.31 13.46 -9.86
C ILE A 138 5.68 14.82 -9.53
N ALA A 139 5.07 14.95 -8.34
CA ALA A 139 4.46 16.21 -7.92
C ALA A 139 5.49 17.35 -7.85
N ARG A 140 6.71 17.06 -7.37
CA ARG A 140 7.80 18.04 -7.29
C ARG A 140 8.34 18.43 -8.66
N MET A 141 8.43 17.48 -9.60
CA MET A 141 8.78 17.79 -10.99
C MET A 141 7.76 18.74 -11.61
N GLN A 142 6.47 18.51 -11.37
CA GLN A 142 5.39 19.39 -11.85
C GLN A 142 5.46 20.77 -11.21
N GLU A 143 5.67 20.86 -9.89
CA GLU A 143 5.84 22.16 -9.21
C GLU A 143 7.03 22.96 -9.74
N LEU A 144 8.16 22.32 -10.05
CA LEU A 144 9.31 23.01 -10.64
C LEU A 144 9.05 23.48 -12.07
N VAL A 145 8.30 22.70 -12.85
CA VAL A 145 7.86 23.10 -14.20
C VAL A 145 6.88 24.27 -14.11
N ASP A 146 5.96 24.25 -13.14
CA ASP A 146 5.00 25.33 -12.93
C ASP A 146 5.61 26.59 -12.32
N ALA A 147 6.68 26.46 -11.54
CA ALA A 147 7.41 27.58 -10.94
C ALA A 147 8.54 28.14 -11.81
N ALA A 148 8.87 27.49 -12.93
CA ALA A 148 9.86 28.00 -13.88
C ALA A 148 9.39 29.35 -14.42
N VAL A 149 10.24 30.37 -14.41
CA VAL A 149 9.90 31.73 -14.88
C VAL A 149 9.61 31.76 -16.39
N GLU A 150 10.18 30.81 -17.13
CA GLU A 150 9.93 30.64 -18.56
C GLU A 150 8.63 29.85 -18.81
N GLY A 151 7.80 30.35 -19.72
CA GLY A 151 6.59 29.65 -20.17
C GLY A 151 6.95 28.41 -21.00
N LEU A 152 6.55 27.24 -20.54
CA LEU A 152 6.80 25.96 -21.20
C LEU A 152 5.51 25.37 -21.75
N ILE A 153 5.51 25.04 -23.05
CA ILE A 153 4.38 24.46 -23.75
C ILE A 153 4.83 23.26 -24.58
N VAL A 154 4.04 22.20 -24.57
CA VAL A 154 4.25 20.99 -25.37
C VAL A 154 3.11 20.91 -26.38
N CYS A 155 3.45 20.87 -27.67
CA CYS A 155 2.48 20.84 -28.74
C CYS A 155 2.55 19.53 -29.53
N ASN A 156 1.40 19.05 -30.00
CA ASN A 156 1.30 18.00 -31.00
C ASN A 156 0.89 18.65 -32.33
N GLU A 157 1.83 18.69 -33.28
CA GLU A 157 1.76 19.43 -34.55
C GLU A 157 1.44 20.93 -34.41
N THR A 158 0.21 21.26 -34.05
CA THR A 158 -0.28 22.63 -33.88
C THR A 158 -1.11 22.82 -32.61
N GLU A 159 -1.44 21.77 -31.87
CA GLU A 159 -2.32 21.83 -30.69
C GLU A 159 -1.53 21.70 -29.38
N ILE A 160 -1.84 22.55 -28.40
CA ILE A 160 -1.17 22.54 -27.09
C ILE A 160 -1.68 21.34 -26.27
N VAL A 161 -0.79 20.41 -25.95
CA VAL A 161 -1.09 19.19 -25.17
C VAL A 161 -0.79 19.40 -23.70
N ALA A 162 0.20 20.24 -23.38
CA ALA A 162 0.51 20.64 -22.01
C ALA A 162 1.08 22.06 -21.99
N ALA A 163 0.76 22.81 -20.95
CA ALA A 163 1.34 24.13 -20.69
C ALA A 163 1.54 24.30 -19.18
N ASN A 164 2.65 24.91 -18.78
CA ASN A 164 2.89 25.25 -17.38
C ASN A 164 2.13 26.52 -16.98
N ARG A 165 2.04 26.74 -15.67
CA ARG A 165 1.36 27.93 -15.12
C ARG A 165 1.96 29.25 -15.59
N SER A 166 3.29 29.36 -15.67
CA SER A 166 3.97 30.58 -16.10
C SER A 166 3.60 31.00 -17.53
N PHE A 167 3.40 30.05 -18.46
CA PHE A 167 2.89 30.37 -19.79
C PHE A 167 1.48 30.97 -19.74
N ALA A 168 0.59 30.42 -18.92
CA ALA A 168 -0.78 30.94 -18.79
C ALA A 168 -0.79 32.36 -18.19
N GLU A 169 0.09 32.64 -17.24
CA GLU A 169 0.29 33.98 -16.67
C GLU A 169 0.87 34.96 -17.70
N LEU A 170 1.92 34.55 -18.45
CA LEU A 170 2.55 35.37 -19.50
C LEU A 170 1.61 35.67 -20.67
N ALA A 171 0.78 34.72 -21.07
CA ALA A 171 -0.23 34.90 -22.12
C ALA A 171 -1.52 35.60 -21.61
N CYS A 172 -1.59 35.94 -20.32
CA CYS A 172 -2.74 36.54 -19.63
C CYS A 172 -4.06 35.79 -19.89
N VAL A 173 -4.01 34.46 -19.82
CA VAL A 173 -5.17 33.62 -20.06
C VAL A 173 -5.94 33.45 -18.75
N ASP A 174 -6.75 34.44 -18.39
CA ASP A 174 -7.49 34.44 -17.13
C ASP A 174 -8.56 33.33 -17.14
N GLY A 175 -8.30 32.22 -16.44
CA GLY A 175 -9.26 31.14 -16.19
C GLY A 175 -9.60 30.21 -17.37
N SER A 176 -9.06 30.42 -18.59
CA SER A 176 -9.26 29.48 -19.72
C SER A 176 -8.02 28.60 -19.95
N GLN A 177 -8.20 27.27 -19.89
CA GLN A 177 -7.09 26.34 -20.05
C GLN A 177 -6.50 26.46 -21.47
N PRO A 178 -5.18 26.67 -21.60
CA PRO A 178 -4.50 26.74 -22.91
C PRO A 178 -4.42 25.37 -23.61
N VAL A 179 -4.62 24.27 -22.86
CA VAL A 179 -4.62 22.90 -23.38
C VAL A 179 -5.81 22.69 -24.32
N GLY A 180 -5.56 22.10 -25.49
CA GLY A 180 -6.56 21.84 -26.54
C GLY A 180 -6.79 23.00 -27.50
N ARG A 181 -6.02 24.09 -27.40
CA ARG A 181 -6.07 25.21 -28.35
C ARG A 181 -4.90 25.14 -29.33
N PRO A 182 -5.08 25.61 -30.57
CA PRO A 182 -4.00 25.70 -31.53
C PRO A 182 -2.99 26.77 -31.09
N LEU A 183 -1.70 26.44 -31.13
CA LEU A 183 -0.57 27.31 -30.75
C LEU A 183 -0.68 28.71 -31.36
N THR A 184 -1.12 28.78 -32.61
CA THR A 184 -1.30 30.02 -33.38
C THR A 184 -2.34 31.00 -32.82
N SER A 185 -3.15 30.60 -31.83
CA SER A 185 -4.10 31.49 -31.16
C SER A 185 -3.45 32.47 -30.19
N PHE A 186 -2.24 32.14 -29.69
CA PHE A 186 -1.53 32.94 -28.68
C PHE A 186 -0.39 33.81 -29.25
N PHE A 187 -0.14 33.72 -30.56
CA PHE A 187 0.87 34.51 -31.27
C PHE A 187 0.24 35.48 -32.28
N LEU A 188 0.90 36.61 -32.52
CA LEU A 188 0.47 37.61 -33.49
C LEU A 188 0.31 36.98 -34.89
N LYS A 189 -0.74 37.40 -35.63
CA LYS A 189 -1.05 36.89 -36.98
C LYS A 189 0.14 36.93 -37.95
N ALA A 190 1.04 37.90 -37.77
CA ALA A 190 2.24 38.09 -38.59
C ALA A 190 3.21 36.89 -38.54
N PHE A 191 3.23 36.13 -37.43
CA PHE A 191 4.21 35.08 -37.17
C PHE A 191 3.66 33.65 -37.29
N ARG A 192 2.38 33.49 -37.66
CA ARG A 192 1.76 32.15 -37.85
C ARG A 192 2.40 31.32 -38.96
N GLY A 193 2.97 31.98 -39.97
CA GLY A 193 3.63 31.31 -41.11
C GLY A 193 5.01 30.75 -40.77
N GLU A 194 5.71 31.31 -39.78
CA GLU A 194 7.07 30.89 -39.41
C GLU A 194 7.08 29.71 -38.43
N LEU A 195 6.05 29.59 -37.59
CA LEU A 195 5.89 28.49 -36.61
C LEU A 195 5.75 27.10 -37.25
N THR A 196 5.36 27.01 -38.53
CA THR A 196 5.19 25.74 -39.25
C THR A 196 6.39 25.36 -40.12
N GLY A 197 7.41 26.24 -40.20
CA GLY A 197 8.47 26.13 -41.22
C GLY A 197 9.85 25.63 -40.76
N THR A 198 10.21 25.68 -39.47
CA THR A 198 11.60 25.43 -39.05
C THR A 198 11.69 24.73 -37.70
N ALA A 199 11.82 23.40 -37.72
CA ALA A 199 11.92 22.56 -36.53
C ALA A 199 13.29 22.60 -35.82
N GLN A 200 14.24 23.44 -36.24
CA GLN A 200 15.64 23.35 -35.77
C GLN A 200 16.34 24.70 -35.49
N THR A 201 15.65 25.84 -35.58
CA THR A 201 16.23 27.16 -35.27
C THR A 201 15.40 27.86 -34.19
N PRO A 202 16.04 28.42 -33.13
CA PRO A 202 15.33 29.22 -32.14
C PRO A 202 14.72 30.45 -32.84
N LEU A 203 13.42 30.67 -32.61
CA LEU A 203 12.64 31.76 -33.18
C LEU A 203 12.18 32.67 -32.03
N GLU A 204 12.57 33.94 -32.05
CA GLU A 204 12.09 34.94 -31.09
C GLU A 204 10.82 35.58 -31.63
N VAL A 205 9.71 35.41 -30.92
CA VAL A 205 8.40 35.98 -31.30
C VAL A 205 7.74 36.58 -30.08
N GLU A 206 7.09 37.72 -30.27
CA GLU A 206 6.32 38.39 -29.22
C GLU A 206 4.97 37.69 -28.99
N LEU A 207 4.65 37.40 -27.71
CA LEU A 207 3.37 36.81 -27.31
C LEU A 207 2.25 37.83 -27.46
N CYS A 208 1.11 37.40 -27.99
CA CYS A 208 -0.08 38.25 -28.06
C CYS A 208 -0.88 38.07 -26.76
N VAL A 209 -0.92 39.10 -25.92
CA VAL A 209 -1.73 39.12 -24.71
C VAL A 209 -3.21 39.00 -25.09
N THR A 210 -3.86 37.88 -24.75
CA THR A 210 -5.31 37.72 -24.97
C THR A 210 -6.11 38.45 -23.89
N ASN A 211 -5.93 39.77 -23.77
CA ASN A 211 -6.87 40.59 -23.01
C ASN A 211 -8.05 40.94 -23.91
N GLY A 212 -9.24 40.56 -23.45
CA GLY A 212 -10.50 40.76 -24.15
C GLY A 212 -10.71 42.20 -24.60
N SER A 213 -11.14 42.33 -25.84
CA SER A 213 -12.13 43.33 -26.24
C SER A 213 -13.49 42.99 -25.66
#